data_AF-A7S0C6-F1
#
_entry.id   AF-A7S0C6-F1
#
_cell.length_a   1.000
_cell.length_b   1.000
_cell.length_c   1.000
_cell.angle_alpha   90.00
_cell.angle_beta   90.00
_cell.angle_gamma   90.00
#
_symmetry.space_group_name_H-M   'P 1'
#
loop_
_entity.id
_entity.type
_entity.pdbx_description
1 polymer ?
#
loop_
_entity_poly.entity_id
_entity_poly.type
_entity_poly.pdbx_seq_one_letter_code
_entity_poly.pdbx_strand_id
1 'polypeptide(L)'
;MAGFRAPASPPPPDLSHLTEEERHIILEVMNRQKSLEAQTQEMQKSMLKEVASFQNQLEKKTDMEVVNPQVKQENVCEICNKTKFTEGTGKECKYCKLKCCARCGMEVTIPGSK
;
A
#
# COMPACT_ATOMS: atom_id res chain seq x y z
N MET A 1 11.89 1.82 19.08
CA MET A 1 10.71 1.26 18.38
C MET A 1 9.91 0.45 19.38
N ALA A 2 8.90 1.04 20.03
CA ALA A 2 8.06 0.32 20.98
C ALA A 2 7.12 -0.60 20.18
N GLY A 3 7.32 -1.91 20.27
CA GLY A 3 6.46 -2.89 19.61
C GLY A 3 5.05 -2.83 20.20
N PHE A 4 4.03 -2.77 19.33
CA PHE A 4 2.64 -2.95 19.72
C PHE A 4 2.49 -4.36 20.31
N ARG A 5 2.45 -4.44 21.64
CA ARG A 5 2.16 -5.69 22.35
C ARG A 5 0.70 -6.02 22.07
N ALA A 6 0.43 -7.14 21.40
CA ALA A 6 -0.93 -7.63 21.25
C ALA A 6 -1.56 -7.76 22.64
N PRO A 7 -2.82 -7.30 22.85
CA PRO A 7 -3.46 -7.43 24.14
C PRO A 7 -3.49 -8.91 24.52
N ALA A 8 -2.94 -9.23 25.69
CA ALA A 8 -2.97 -10.59 26.22
C ALA A 8 -4.44 -11.02 26.35
N SER A 9 -4.79 -12.19 25.82
CA SER A 9 -6.13 -12.73 25.93
C SER A 9 -6.52 -12.83 27.41
N PRO A 10 -7.72 -12.38 27.81
CA PRO A 10 -8.16 -12.49 29.19
C PRO A 10 -8.21 -13.96 29.64
N PRO A 11 -7.98 -14.24 30.93
CA PRO A 11 -8.08 -15.59 31.47
C PRO A 11 -9.52 -16.13 31.28
N PRO A 12 -9.67 -17.45 31.11
CA PRO A 12 -10.99 -18.05 30.93
C PRO A 12 -11.88 -17.80 32.17
N PRO A 13 -13.18 -17.55 31.98
CA PRO A 13 -14.10 -17.32 33.08
C PRO A 13 -14.25 -18.60 33.93
N ASP A 14 -14.38 -18.43 35.25
CA ASP A 14 -14.68 -19.55 36.15
C ASP A 14 -16.17 -19.93 36.05
N LEU A 15 -16.44 -21.23 35.93
CA LEU A 15 -17.76 -21.81 35.72
C LEU A 15 -18.21 -22.72 36.88
N SER A 16 -17.48 -22.73 37.99
CA SER A 16 -17.70 -23.61 39.15
C SER A 16 -19.04 -23.39 39.88
N HIS A 17 -19.68 -22.24 39.70
CA HIS A 17 -20.93 -21.86 40.36
C HIS A 17 -22.21 -22.14 39.56
N LEU A 18 -22.09 -22.63 38.32
CA LEU A 18 -23.23 -22.82 37.42
C LEU A 18 -23.80 -24.23 37.49
N THR A 19 -25.08 -24.39 37.14
CA THR A 19 -25.64 -25.73 36.90
C THR A 19 -25.01 -26.35 35.64
N GLU A 20 -25.12 -27.68 35.50
CA GLU A 20 -24.50 -28.40 34.39
C GLU A 20 -25.01 -27.91 33.02
N GLU A 21 -26.30 -27.55 32.95
CA GLU A 21 -26.97 -27.04 31.77
C GLU A 21 -26.44 -25.65 31.38
N GLU A 22 -26.34 -24.73 32.34
CA GLU A 22 -25.82 -23.39 32.12
C GLU A 22 -24.33 -23.42 31.72
N ARG A 23 -23.54 -24.31 32.36
CA ARG A 23 -22.13 -24.54 32.01
C ARG A 23 -21.99 -25.04 30.58
N HIS A 24 -22.84 -25.97 30.14
CA HIS A 24 -22.81 -26.51 28.78
C HIS A 24 -23.05 -25.42 27.73
N ILE A 25 -24.05 -24.56 27.95
CA ILE A 25 -24.38 -23.46 27.04
C ILE A 25 -23.19 -22.48 26.91
N ILE A 26 -22.55 -22.14 28.03
CA ILE A 26 -21.38 -21.22 28.01
C ILE A 26 -20.20 -21.86 27.26
N LEU A 27 -19.91 -23.14 27.48
CA LEU A 27 -18.83 -23.85 26.79
C LEU A 27 -19.07 -23.91 25.27
N GLU A 28 -20.31 -24.11 24.83
CA GLU A 28 -20.64 -24.12 23.41
C GLU A 28 -20.40 -22.74 22.77
N VAL A 29 -20.85 -21.67 23.44
CA VAL A 29 -20.60 -20.28 22.98
C VAL A 29 -19.10 -19.98 22.93
N MET A 30 -18.34 -20.38 23.94
CA MET A 30 -16.88 -20.20 23.96
C MET A 30 -16.19 -20.96 22.82
N ASN A 31 -16.61 -22.19 22.54
CA ASN A 31 -16.04 -22.99 21.46
C ASN A 31 -16.34 -22.35 20.10
N ARG A 32 -17.57 -21.85 19.90
CA ARG A 32 -17.94 -21.09 18.71
C ARG A 32 -17.09 -19.82 18.58
N GLN A 33 -16.90 -19.06 19.65
CA GLN A 33 -16.06 -17.86 19.64
C GLN A 33 -14.63 -18.20 19.23
N LYS A 34 -14.03 -19.23 19.85
CA LYS A 34 -12.68 -19.69 19.53
C LYS A 34 -12.54 -20.13 18.08
N SER A 35 -13.55 -20.79 17.52
CA SER A 35 -13.59 -21.17 16.11
C SER A 35 -13.62 -19.96 15.18
N LEU A 36 -14.45 -18.95 15.48
CA LEU A 36 -14.55 -17.71 14.72
C LEU A 36 -13.25 -16.90 14.79
N GLU A 37 -12.62 -16.82 15.96
CA GLU A 37 -11.31 -16.18 16.15
C GLU A 37 -10.22 -16.88 15.33
N ALA A 38 -10.19 -18.22 15.33
CA ALA A 38 -9.23 -18.99 14.53
C ALA A 38 -9.41 -18.75 13.02
N GLN A 39 -10.66 -18.74 12.53
CA GLN A 39 -10.96 -18.44 11.13
C GLN A 39 -10.52 -17.02 10.75
N THR A 40 -10.77 -16.04 11.63
CA THR A 40 -10.36 -14.65 11.42
C THR A 40 -8.85 -14.52 11.37
N GLN A 41 -8.12 -15.21 12.27
CA GLN A 41 -6.66 -15.23 12.27
C GLN A 41 -6.09 -15.89 11.01
N GLU A 42 -6.71 -16.96 10.51
CA GLU A 42 -6.28 -17.61 9.26
C GLU A 42 -6.46 -16.67 8.06
N MET A 43 -7.62 -16.02 7.96
CA MET A 43 -7.89 -15.02 6.92
C MET A 43 -6.90 -13.86 6.97
N GLN A 44 -6.61 -13.34 8.17
CA GLN A 44 -5.61 -12.29 8.36
C GLN A 44 -4.22 -12.72 7.89
N LYS A 45 -3.79 -13.94 8.25
CA LYS A 45 -2.49 -14.49 7.80
C LYS A 45 -2.44 -14.63 6.28
N SER A 46 -3.53 -15.06 5.66
CA SER A 46 -3.64 -15.16 4.19
C SER A 46 -3.47 -13.79 3.53
N MET A 47 -4.18 -12.77 4.00
CA MET A 47 -4.07 -11.40 3.46
C MET A 47 -2.65 -10.83 3.62
N LEU A 48 -2.01 -11.04 4.78
CA LEU A 48 -0.62 -10.58 4.99
C LEU A 48 0.35 -11.25 4.00
N LYS A 49 0.17 -12.54 3.73
CA LYS A 49 0.97 -13.27 2.73
C LYS A 49 0.74 -12.73 1.32
N GLU A 50 -0.51 -12.43 0.97
CA GLU A 50 -0.86 -11.87 -0.33
C GLU A 50 -0.21 -10.49 -0.53
N VAL A 51 -0.32 -9.60 0.46
CA VAL A 51 0.35 -8.28 0.44
C VAL A 51 1.87 -8.42 0.28
N ALA A 52 2.51 -9.31 1.04
CA ALA A 52 3.95 -9.54 0.91
C ALA A 52 4.34 -10.05 -0.48
N SER A 53 3.52 -10.92 -1.07
CA SER A 53 3.74 -11.42 -2.44
C SER A 53 3.60 -10.31 -3.49
N PHE A 54 2.65 -9.39 -3.32
CA PHE A 54 2.49 -8.24 -4.20
C PHE A 54 3.64 -7.25 -4.08
N GLN A 55 4.11 -6.98 -2.86
CA GLN A 55 5.28 -6.13 -2.63
C GLN A 55 6.50 -6.70 -3.37
N ASN A 56 6.77 -8.01 -3.24
CA ASN A 56 7.88 -8.63 -3.94
C ASN A 56 7.74 -8.58 -5.48
N GLN A 57 6.52 -8.67 -6.00
CA GLN A 57 6.26 -8.51 -7.44
C GLN A 57 6.51 -7.08 -7.92
N LEU A 58 6.15 -6.07 -7.13
CA LEU A 58 6.44 -4.67 -7.45
C LEU A 58 7.95 -4.42 -7.44
N GLU A 59 8.66 -4.89 -6.41
CA GLU A 59 10.12 -4.78 -6.32
C GLU A 59 10.82 -5.41 -7.54
N LYS A 60 10.40 -6.62 -7.94
CA LYS A 60 10.93 -7.28 -9.14
C LYS A 60 10.62 -6.52 -10.43
N LYS A 61 9.42 -5.92 -10.55
CA LYS A 61 9.09 -5.09 -11.72
C LYS A 61 9.93 -3.83 -11.77
N THR A 62 10.14 -3.16 -10.63
CA THR A 62 11.02 -1.99 -10.56
C THR A 62 12.47 -2.36 -10.88
N ASP A 63 12.97 -3.51 -10.40
CA ASP A 63 14.34 -3.95 -10.69
C ASP A 63 14.52 -4.34 -12.18
N MET A 64 13.50 -4.97 -12.78
CA MET A 64 13.50 -5.32 -14.19
C MET A 64 13.33 -4.10 -15.12
N GLU A 65 12.65 -3.03 -14.68
CA GLU A 65 12.67 -1.72 -15.33
C GLU A 65 14.04 -1.02 -15.19
N VAL A 66 14.77 -1.24 -14.08
CA VAL A 66 16.14 -0.71 -13.88
C VAL A 66 17.18 -1.44 -14.76
N VAL A 67 17.00 -2.72 -15.06
CA VAL A 67 17.89 -3.52 -15.94
C VAL A 67 17.74 -3.19 -17.43
N ASN A 68 16.67 -2.50 -17.85
CA ASN A 68 16.53 -1.94 -19.19
C ASN A 68 16.59 -0.40 -19.19
N PRO A 69 17.77 0.21 -18.94
CA PRO A 69 17.92 1.67 -18.76
C PRO A 69 17.71 2.51 -20.03
N GLN A 70 17.20 1.96 -21.15
CA GLN A 70 17.07 2.67 -22.42
C GLN A 70 15.69 3.27 -22.73
N VAL A 71 14.71 3.19 -21.82
CA VAL A 71 13.49 4.01 -21.95
C VAL A 71 13.48 5.07 -20.85
N LYS A 72 14.41 6.01 -20.98
CA LYS A 72 14.45 7.28 -20.25
C LYS A 72 13.04 7.90 -20.24
N GLN A 73 12.32 7.80 -19.11
CA GLN A 73 11.06 8.51 -18.88
C GLN A 73 11.22 10.04 -18.96
N GLU A 74 12.46 10.56 -19.01
CA GLU A 74 12.81 11.97 -19.22
C GLU A 74 12.36 12.57 -20.57
N ASN A 75 11.90 11.72 -21.49
CA ASN A 75 11.41 12.13 -22.80
C ASN A 75 9.88 12.04 -22.90
N VAL A 76 9.14 12.24 -21.80
CA VAL A 76 7.68 12.40 -21.86
C VAL A 76 7.23 13.59 -21.01
N CYS A 77 6.12 14.23 -21.41
CA CYS A 77 5.52 15.33 -20.66
C CYS A 77 5.02 14.87 -19.30
N GLU A 78 5.52 15.48 -18.23
CA GLU A 78 5.23 15.08 -16.84
C GLU A 78 3.81 15.46 -16.37
N ILE A 79 3.07 16.24 -17.17
CA ILE A 79 1.68 16.59 -16.87
C ILE A 79 0.71 15.57 -17.48
N CYS A 80 0.91 15.20 -18.75
CA CYS A 80 -0.05 14.34 -19.45
C CYS A 80 0.41 12.90 -19.64
N ASN A 81 1.71 12.61 -19.43
CA ASN A 81 2.36 11.32 -19.65
C ASN A 81 2.05 10.68 -21.03
N LYS A 82 1.70 11.53 -22.01
CA LYS A 82 1.29 11.12 -23.37
C LYS A 82 2.26 11.65 -24.42
N THR A 83 2.60 12.93 -24.34
CA THR A 83 3.48 13.55 -25.33
C THR A 83 4.91 13.15 -25.07
N LYS A 84 5.49 12.38 -25.99
CA LYS A 84 6.93 12.08 -26.00
C LYS A 84 7.72 13.24 -26.59
N PHE A 85 8.90 13.50 -26.04
CA PHE A 85 9.86 14.50 -26.51
C PHE A 85 10.95 13.83 -27.34
N THR A 86 11.40 14.49 -28.40
CA THR A 86 12.69 14.23 -29.02
C THR A 86 13.81 14.89 -28.21
N GLU A 87 15.07 14.50 -28.41
CA GLU A 87 16.23 15.11 -27.74
C GLU A 87 16.15 16.65 -27.82
N GLY A 88 16.20 17.32 -26.66
CA GLY A 88 16.10 18.79 -26.55
C GLY A 88 14.70 19.40 -26.66
N THR A 89 13.63 18.61 -26.74
CA THR A 89 12.25 19.10 -26.88
C THR A 89 11.50 19.06 -25.54
N GLY A 90 10.55 19.96 -25.32
CA GLY A 90 9.83 20.14 -24.05
C GLY A 90 10.35 21.33 -23.25
N LYS A 91 9.45 22.11 -22.66
CA LYS A 91 9.81 23.32 -21.89
C LYS A 91 9.76 23.01 -20.41
N GLU A 92 10.79 23.44 -19.68
CA GLU A 92 10.83 23.32 -18.22
C GLU A 92 10.09 24.49 -17.56
N CYS A 93 9.21 24.18 -16.61
CA CYS A 93 8.55 25.21 -15.81
C CYS A 93 9.56 25.91 -14.90
N LYS A 94 9.58 27.26 -14.93
CA LYS A 94 10.48 28.07 -14.08
C LYS A 94 10.33 27.77 -12.59
N TYR A 95 9.12 27.45 -12.13
CA TYR A 95 8.80 27.30 -10.71
C TYR A 95 8.98 25.87 -10.20
N CYS A 96 8.36 24.89 -10.87
CA CYS A 96 8.33 23.50 -10.40
C CYS A 96 9.29 22.55 -11.11
N LYS A 97 10.04 23.04 -12.12
CA LYS A 97 11.04 22.26 -12.87
C LYS A 97 10.50 21.04 -13.64
N LEU A 98 9.18 20.91 -13.76
CA LEU A 98 8.54 19.90 -14.59
C LEU A 98 8.71 20.21 -16.08
N LYS A 99 8.95 19.16 -16.88
CA LYS A 99 9.08 19.21 -18.34
C LYS A 99 7.71 18.99 -18.99
N CYS A 100 7.23 20.02 -19.66
CA CYS A 100 5.86 20.10 -20.18
C CYS A 100 5.85 20.19 -21.71
N CYS A 101 4.82 19.59 -22.33
CA CYS A 101 4.54 19.79 -23.75
C CYS A 101 3.79 21.10 -24.00
N ALA A 102 3.77 21.55 -25.25
CA ALA A 102 3.12 22.79 -25.67
C ALA A 102 1.59 22.85 -25.39
N ARG A 103 0.95 21.72 -25.04
CA ARG A 103 -0.47 21.69 -24.66
C ARG A 103 -0.70 21.73 -23.16
N CYS A 104 0.31 21.37 -22.36
CA CYS A 104 0.21 21.30 -20.91
C CYS A 104 0.83 22.50 -20.20
N GLY A 105 1.61 23.32 -20.92
CA GLY A 105 2.18 24.55 -20.43
C GLY A 105 2.02 25.69 -21.43
N MET A 106 2.27 26.90 -20.96
CA MET A 106 2.28 28.12 -21.78
C MET A 106 3.59 28.88 -21.56
N GLU A 107 4.07 29.56 -22.60
CA GLU A 107 5.21 30.45 -22.50
C GLU A 107 4.74 31.85 -22.10
N VAL A 108 5.35 32.42 -21.07
CA VAL A 108 5.01 33.76 -20.56
C VAL A 108 6.29 34.56 -20.35
N THR A 109 6.25 35.85 -20.66
CA THR A 109 7.32 36.79 -20.32
C THR A 109 7.14 37.25 -18.88
N ILE A 110 8.04 36.83 -17.99
CA ILE A 110 7.99 37.23 -16.57
C ILE A 110 8.89 38.47 -16.40
N PRO A 111 8.34 39.67 -16.17
CA PRO A 111 9.14 40.89 -15.98
C PRO A 111 10.08 40.72 -14.77
N GLY A 112 11.36 41.07 -14.93
CA GLY A 112 12.36 41.04 -13.85
C GLY A 112 13.18 39.74 -13.71
N SER A 113 13.09 38.82 -14.67
CA SER A 113 13.90 37.58 -14.69
C SER A 113 15.11 37.76 -15.60
N LYS A 114 16.32 37.86 -15.04
CA LYS A 114 17.57 37.53 -15.75
C LYS A 114 17.96 36.10 -15.42
#